data_AF-A0A934E5S0-F1
#
_entry.id   AF-A0A934E5S0-F1
#
_cell.length_a   1.000
_cell.length_b   1.000
_cell.length_c   1.000
_cell.angle_alpha   90.00
_cell.angle_beta   90.00
_cell.angle_gamma   90.00
#
_symmetry.space_group_name_H-M   'P 1'
#
loop_
_entity.id
_entity.type
_entity.pdbx_description
1 polymer ?
#
loop_
_entity_poly.entity_id
_entity_poly.type
_entity_poly.pdbx_seq_one_letter_code
_entity_poly.pdbx_strand_id
1 'polypeptide(L)' 'LLTAMARAGRTVLMVTHERDVSAYVDRVITLADGRVAGQVAGTRRDASGGAHA' A
#
# COMPACT_ATOMS: atom_id res chain seq x y z
N LEU A 1 -9.28 -9.53 4.24
CA LEU A 1 -10.34 -8.53 3.95
C LEU A 1 -9.82 -7.35 3.12
N LEU A 2 -8.85 -6.56 3.63
CA LEU A 2 -8.34 -5.37 2.94
C LEU A 2 -7.82 -5.65 1.52
N THR A 3 -7.05 -6.72 1.35
CA THR A 3 -6.55 -7.16 0.03
C THR A 3 -7.68 -7.48 -0.96
N ALA A 4 -8.80 -8.03 -0.49
CA ALA A 4 -9.94 -8.34 -1.34
C ALA A 4 -10.64 -7.05 -1.83
N MET A 5 -10.71 -6.02 -0.99
CA MET A 5 -11.24 -4.71 -1.39
C MET A 5 -10.33 -4.03 -2.40
N ALA A 6 -9.01 -4.06 -2.19
CA ALA A 6 -8.03 -3.55 -3.13
C ALA A 6 -8.16 -4.23 -4.50
N ARG A 7 -8.25 -5.56 -4.52
CA ARG A 7 -8.47 -6.35 -5.75
C ARG A 7 -9.82 -6.07 -6.44
N ALA A 8 -10.81 -5.58 -5.69
CA ALA A 8 -12.10 -5.14 -6.24
C ALA A 8 -12.06 -3.70 -6.80
N GLY A 9 -10.87 -3.10 -6.96
CA GLY A 9 -10.68 -1.78 -7.55
C GLY A 9 -10.85 -0.61 -6.56
N ARG A 10 -10.90 -0.88 -5.25
CA ARG A 10 -11.04 0.15 -4.22
C ARG A 10 -9.66 0.55 -3.68
N THR A 11 -9.42 1.84 -3.52
CA THR A 11 -8.23 2.32 -2.80
C THR A 11 -8.41 2.10 -1.30
N VAL A 12 -7.42 1.46 -0.66
CA VAL A 12 -7.41 1.20 0.77
C VAL A 12 -6.24 1.92 1.42
N LEU A 13 -6.52 2.77 2.40
CA LEU A 13 -5.51 3.35 3.30
C LEU A 13 -5.58 2.63 4.64
N MET A 14 -4.42 2.20 5.14
CA MET A 14 -4.29 1.56 6.44
C MET A 14 -3.19 2.27 7.24
N VAL A 15 -3.44 2.50 8.53
CA VAL A 15 -2.44 3.01 9.47
C VAL A 15 -2.14 1.89 10.47
N THR A 16 -0.86 1.57 10.64
CA THR A 16 -0.40 0.53 11.56
C THR A 16 0.96 0.91 12.13
N HIS A 17 1.29 0.32 13.27
CA HIS A 17 2.63 0.37 13.86
C HIS A 17 3.49 -0.85 13.48
N GLU A 18 2.93 -1.82 12.74
CA GLU A 18 3.68 -2.94 12.19
C GLU A 18 4.56 -2.51 11.03
N ARG A 19 5.85 -2.84 11.10
CA ARG A 19 6.84 -2.41 10.10
C ARG A 19 6.85 -3.30 8.85
N ASP A 20 6.37 -4.53 8.94
CA ASP A 20 6.45 -5.53 7.87
C ASP A 20 5.12 -5.71 7.11
N VAL A 21 4.54 -4.59 6.65
CA VAL A 21 3.32 -4.62 5.83
C VAL A 21 3.60 -4.47 4.34
N SER A 22 4.85 -4.32 3.95
CA SER A 22 5.26 -4.04 2.56
C SER A 22 4.80 -5.10 1.56
N ALA A 23 4.70 -6.37 1.97
CA ALA A 23 4.19 -7.47 1.16
C ALA A 23 2.67 -7.38 0.88
N TYR A 24 1.96 -6.55 1.64
CA TYR A 24 0.50 -6.42 1.60
C TYR A 24 0.02 -5.03 1.18
N VAL A 25 0.89 -4.18 0.67
CA VAL A 25 0.50 -2.87 0.16
C VAL A 25 1.33 -2.55 -1.07
N ASP A 26 0.89 -1.56 -1.82
CA ASP A 26 1.59 -1.11 -3.03
C ASP A 26 2.56 0.03 -2.67
N ARG A 27 2.34 0.66 -1.49
CA ARG A 27 3.12 1.77 -0.96
C ARG A 27 3.08 1.81 0.57
N VAL A 28 4.22 2.10 1.18
CA VAL A 28 4.34 2.42 2.61
C VAL A 28 4.77 3.88 2.74
N ILE A 29 4.06 4.63 3.57
CA ILE A 29 4.39 6.02 3.92
C ILE A 29 4.71 6.05 5.41
N THR A 30 5.88 6.57 5.76
CA THR A 30 6.28 6.74 7.16
C THR A 30 6.00 8.17 7.60
N LEU A 31 5.26 8.30 8.70
CA LEU A 31 5.03 9.59 9.36
C LEU A 31 5.92 9.67 10.60
N ALA A 32 6.60 10.80 10.78
CA ALA A 32 7.33 11.14 11.99
C ALA A 32 7.13 12.64 12.29
N ASP A 33 6.92 12.98 13.56
CA ASP A 33 6.75 14.37 14.01
C ASP A 33 5.69 15.17 13.24
N GLY A 34 4.59 14.51 12.88
CA GLY A 34 3.50 15.11 12.10
C GLY A 34 3.83 15.40 10.64
N ARG A 35 4.95 14.85 10.11
CA ARG A 35 5.41 15.03 8.73
C ARG A 35 5.63 13.69 8.04
N VAL A 36 5.60 13.70 6.72
CA VAL A 36 6.03 12.56 5.91
C VAL A 36 7.54 12.47 5.98
N ALA A 37 8.05 11.44 6.67
CA ALA A 37 9.47 11.18 6.83
C ALA A 37 10.04 10.37 5.67
N GLY A 38 9.21 9.60 4.97
CA GLY A 38 9.64 8.80 3.83
C GLY A 38 8.51 8.03 3.17
N GLN A 39 8.82 7.49 1.99
CA GLN A 39 7.94 6.63 1.22
C GLN A 39 8.77 5.54 0.55
N VAL A 40 8.26 4.31 0.59
CA VAL A 40 8.82 3.19 -0.18
C VAL A 40 7.69 2.48 -0.94
N ALA A 41 8.02 1.92 -2.09
CA ALA A 41 7.11 1.02 -2.78
C ALA A 41 6.94 -0.25 -1.94
N GLY A 42 5.72 -0.78 -1.94
CA GLY A 42 5.50 -2.10 -1.40
C GLY A 42 6.14 -3.17 -2.28
N THR A 43 6.30 -4.36 -1.72
CA THR A 43 6.84 -5.53 -2.43
C THR A 43 5.74 -6.40 -3.00
N ARG A 44 4.46 -6.04 -2.78
CA ARG A 44 3.35 -6.66 -3.48
C ARG A 44 3.54 -6.44 -4.98
N ARG A 45 3.71 -7.53 -5.71
CA ARG A 45 3.60 -7.49 -7.17
C ARG A 45 2.13 -7.40 -7.54
N ASP A 46 1.78 -6.30 -8.21
CA ASP A 46 0.51 -6.20 -8.89
C ASP A 46 0.49 -7.20 -10.06
N ALA A 47 -0.54 -8.04 -10.10
CA ALA A 47 -0.79 -8.92 -11.24
C ALA A 47 -1.44 -8.19 -12.43
N SER A 48 -1.64 -6.87 -12.34
CA SER A 48 -2.35 -6.06 -13.32
C SER A 48 -1.40 -5.11 -14.05
N GLY A 49 -0.46 -5.68 -14.81
CA GLY A 49 0.10 -5.01 -15.96
C GLY A 49 -0.91 -5.06 -17.11
N GLY A 50 -1.73 -4.01 -17.27
CA GLY A 50 -2.55 -3.80 -18.46
C GLY A 50 -4.05 -3.76 -18.18
N ALA A 51 -4.61 -2.55 -18.11
CA ALA A 51 -5.89 -2.15 -18.73
C ALA A 51 -6.34 -0.78 -18.17
N HIS A 52 -5.68 0.27 -18.64
CA HIS A 52 -6.30 1.60 -18.75
C HIS A 52 -5.97 2.12 -20.14
N ALA A 53 -6.86 1.79 -21.09
CA ALA A 53 -7.14 2.60 -22.27
C ALA A 53 -8.36 3.47 -21.94
#